data_AF-A0A1B0CZM9-F1
#
_entry.id   AF-A0A1B0CZM9-F1
#
_cell.length_a   1.000
_cell.length_b   1.000
_cell.length_c   1.000
_cell.angle_alpha   90.00
_cell.angle_beta   90.00
_cell.angle_gamma   90.00
#
_symmetry.space_group_name_H-M   'P 1'
#
loop_
_entity.id
_entity.type
_entity.pdbx_description
1 polymer ?
#
loop_
_entity_poly.entity_id
_entity_poly.type
_entity_poly.pdbx_seq_one_letter_code
_entity_poly.pdbx_strand_id
1 'polypeptide(L)'
;MYFIQEGVVDIVMANGEVATSLSDGSYFGEICLLTNARRVASVRAETYCNLFSLSVDHFNCVLDQYPLMRKTMETVAAERLNKIGKNPNIMAQRDEPNSLNTESKTISAVVNALAAEAEHVNNMSIK
;
A
#
# COMPACT_ATOMS: atom_id res chain seq x y z
N MET A 1 -0.57 2.18 14.08
CA MET A 1 -1.30 3.40 13.64
C MET A 1 -1.97 4.03 14.85
N TYR A 2 -2.62 5.17 14.68
CA TYR A 2 -3.37 5.82 15.74
C TYR A 2 -4.80 6.15 15.29
N PHE A 3 -5.76 6.02 16.20
CA PHE A 3 -7.14 6.45 16.04
C PHE A 3 -7.42 7.61 17.00
N ILE A 4 -8.11 8.64 16.52
CA ILE A 4 -8.43 9.83 17.30
C ILE A 4 -9.74 9.59 18.03
N GLN A 5 -9.66 9.45 19.36
CA GLN A 5 -10.86 9.41 20.20
C GLN A 5 -11.39 10.82 20.44
N GLU A 6 -10.49 11.74 20.78
CA GLU A 6 -10.80 13.14 21.05
C GLU A 6 -9.60 14.03 20.68
N GLY A 7 -9.86 15.18 20.07
CA GLY A 7 -8.87 16.21 19.75
C GLY A 7 -8.61 16.40 18.25
N VAL A 8 -7.70 17.31 17.92
CA VAL A 8 -7.36 17.66 16.54
C VAL A 8 -5.86 17.55 16.31
N VAL A 9 -5.47 16.93 15.18
CA VAL A 9 -4.09 16.80 14.75
C VAL A 9 -3.89 17.36 13.34
N ASP A 10 -2.79 18.07 13.14
CA ASP A 10 -2.33 18.53 11.85
C ASP A 10 -1.42 17.50 11.18
N ILE A 11 -1.64 17.27 9.89
CA ILE A 11 -0.69 16.59 9.02
C ILE A 11 0.24 17.63 8.41
N VAL A 12 1.49 17.62 8.86
CA VAL A 12 2.50 18.62 8.51
C VAL A 12 3.49 18.05 7.49
N MET A 13 3.65 18.78 6.40
CA MET A 13 4.57 18.48 5.31
C MET A 13 6.03 18.78 5.71
N ALA A 14 6.99 18.30 4.92
CA ALA A 14 8.42 18.52 5.18
C ALA A 14 8.82 20.02 5.10
N ASN A 15 8.07 20.83 4.35
CA ASN A 15 8.24 22.28 4.25
C ASN A 15 7.61 23.03 5.45
N GLY A 16 6.98 22.34 6.40
CA GLY A 16 6.30 22.92 7.55
C GLY A 16 4.85 23.35 7.31
N GLU A 17 4.35 23.20 6.08
CA GLU A 17 2.97 23.53 5.72
C GLU A 17 1.99 22.47 6.24
N VAL A 18 0.81 22.91 6.69
CA VAL A 18 -0.27 22.02 7.11
C VAL A 18 -1.03 21.57 5.86
N ALA A 19 -0.93 20.29 5.52
CA ALA A 19 -1.64 19.72 4.38
C ALA A 19 -3.13 19.53 4.67
N THR A 20 -3.45 19.08 5.89
CA THR A 20 -4.82 18.86 6.36
C THR A 20 -4.83 18.66 7.87
N SER A 21 -6.01 18.77 8.50
CA SER A 21 -6.21 18.48 9.92
C SER A 21 -7.25 17.37 10.07
N LEU A 22 -7.05 16.49 11.05
CA LEU A 22 -7.90 15.35 11.35
C LEU A 22 -8.45 15.48 12.77
N SER A 23 -9.73 15.15 12.95
CA SER A 23 -10.43 15.20 14.22
C SER A 23 -10.95 13.82 14.64
N ASP A 24 -11.69 13.79 15.74
CA ASP A 24 -12.39 12.63 16.30
C ASP A 24 -12.96 11.66 15.25
N GLY A 25 -12.77 10.37 15.48
CA GLY A 25 -13.19 9.29 14.56
C GLY A 25 -12.23 9.05 13.39
N SER A 26 -11.28 9.95 13.15
CA SER A 26 -10.24 9.77 12.12
C SER A 26 -9.09 8.88 12.62
N TYR A 27 -8.27 8.41 11.68
CA TYR A 27 -7.04 7.67 11.97
C TYR A 27 -5.90 8.14 11.07
N PHE A 28 -4.67 7.90 11.53
CA PHE A 28 -3.46 8.26 10.79
C PHE A 28 -2.28 7.30 11.04
N GLY A 29 -1.30 7.37 10.15
CA GLY A 29 -0.07 6.57 10.24
C GLY A 29 -0.22 5.15 9.69
N GLU A 30 -1.25 4.91 8.89
CA GLU A 30 -1.49 3.68 8.14
C GLU A 30 -0.56 3.55 6.93
N ILE A 31 -0.22 4.66 6.26
CA ILE A 31 0.51 4.64 5.00
C ILE A 31 1.86 3.92 5.16
N CYS A 32 2.64 4.28 6.17
CA CYS A 32 3.94 3.63 6.40
C CYS A 32 3.81 2.14 6.75
N LEU A 33 2.70 1.72 7.32
CA LEU A 33 2.46 0.32 7.62
C LEU A 33 2.11 -0.43 6.34
N LEU A 34 1.19 0.10 5.54
CA LEU A 34 0.76 -0.48 4.26
C LEU A 34 1.88 -0.55 3.23
N THR A 35 2.76 0.44 3.16
CA THR A 35 3.81 0.50 2.15
C THR A 35 5.14 -0.06 2.60
N ASN A 36 5.28 -0.37 3.89
CA ASN A 36 6.57 -0.67 4.54
C ASN A 36 7.65 0.40 4.29
N ALA A 37 7.23 1.64 3.99
CA ALA A 37 8.11 2.77 3.69
C ALA A 37 8.25 3.73 4.88
N ARG A 38 9.18 4.69 4.75
CA ARG A 38 9.35 5.77 5.73
C ARG A 38 8.05 6.59 5.87
N ARG A 39 7.82 7.14 7.07
CA ARG A 39 6.76 8.12 7.35
C ARG A 39 6.70 9.20 6.26
N VAL A 40 5.52 9.38 5.67
CA VAL A 40 5.33 10.28 4.53
C VAL A 40 5.05 11.73 4.93
N ALA A 41 4.55 11.95 6.14
CA ALA A 41 4.29 13.27 6.71
C ALA A 41 4.50 13.23 8.23
N SER A 42 4.70 14.40 8.84
CA SER A 42 4.70 14.58 10.28
C SER A 42 3.27 14.79 10.77
N VAL A 43 3.02 14.43 12.03
CA VAL A 43 1.72 14.68 12.67
C VAL A 43 1.97 15.48 13.93
N ARG A 44 1.25 16.59 14.10
CA ARG A 44 1.36 17.48 15.25
C ARG A 44 0.00 17.62 15.91
N ALA A 45 -0.07 17.46 17.22
CA ALA A 45 -1.29 17.76 17.96
C ALA A 45 -1.55 19.27 17.97
N GLU A 46 -2.73 19.69 17.51
CA GLU A 46 -3.19 21.08 17.59
C GLU A 46 -3.82 21.34 18.96
N THR A 47 -4.55 20.35 19.49
CA THR A 47 -5.17 20.38 20.82
C THR A 47 -4.68 19.22 21.69
N TYR A 48 -5.14 19.16 22.95
CA TYR A 48 -4.98 17.95 23.76
C TYR A 48 -5.71 16.78 23.08
N CYS A 49 -4.95 15.74 22.74
CA CYS A 49 -5.46 14.60 21.99
C CYS A 49 -5.47 13.34 22.85
N ASN A 50 -6.57 12.60 22.80
CA ASN A 50 -6.67 11.24 23.31
C ASN A 50 -6.73 10.27 22.12
N LEU A 51 -5.78 9.33 22.08
CA LEU A 51 -5.54 8.47 20.93
C LEU A 51 -5.49 7.00 21.33
N PHE A 52 -6.08 6.13 20.51
CA PHE A 52 -5.81 4.70 20.59
C PHE A 52 -4.66 4.32 19.66
N SER A 53 -3.68 3.59 20.17
CA SER A 53 -2.58 3.06 19.37
C SER A 53 -2.81 1.59 19.00
N LEU A 54 -2.60 1.23 17.73
CA LEU A 54 -2.57 -0.16 17.27
C LEU A 54 -1.15 -0.52 16.79
N SER A 55 -0.61 -1.61 17.33
CA SER A 55 0.71 -2.13 16.94
C SER A 55 0.73 -2.63 15.49
N VAL A 56 1.93 -2.72 14.92
CA VAL A 56 2.09 -3.22 13.54
C VAL A 56 1.68 -4.70 13.42
N ASP A 57 1.99 -5.51 14.44
CA ASP A 57 1.68 -6.95 14.42
C ASP A 57 0.17 -7.19 14.41
N HIS A 58 -0.57 -6.50 15.28
CA HIS A 58 -2.03 -6.60 15.30
C HIS A 58 -2.67 -6.02 14.04
N PHE A 59 -2.12 -4.93 13.50
CA PHE A 59 -2.59 -4.37 12.24
C PHE A 59 -2.46 -5.37 11.08
N ASN A 60 -1.29 -6.01 10.94
CA ASN A 60 -1.06 -7.00 9.89
C ASN A 60 -1.97 -8.22 10.08
N CYS A 61 -2.09 -8.74 11.31
CA CYS A 61 -2.97 -9.86 11.63
C CYS A 61 -4.43 -9.58 11.21
N VAL A 62 -4.95 -8.38 11.47
CA VAL A 62 -6.32 -8.00 11.06
C VAL A 62 -6.43 -7.91 9.54
N LEU A 63 -5.46 -7.30 8.87
CA LEU A 63 -5.52 -7.17 7.40
C LEU A 63 -5.36 -8.49 6.65
N ASP A 64 -4.73 -9.49 7.26
CA ASP A 64 -4.61 -10.84 6.69
C ASP A 64 -5.94 -11.61 6.83
N GLN A 65 -6.68 -11.38 7.92
CA GLN A 65 -8.01 -11.97 8.13
C GLN A 65 -9.12 -11.28 7.32
N TYR A 66 -8.95 -10.00 6.99
CA TYR A 66 -9.97 -9.20 6.30
C TYR A 66 -9.39 -8.51 5.04
N PRO A 67 -9.20 -9.24 3.92
CA PRO A 67 -8.58 -8.70 2.69
C PRO A 67 -9.34 -7.54 2.05
N LEU A 68 -10.66 -7.48 2.21
CA LEU A 68 -11.46 -6.35 1.70
C LEU A 68 -11.10 -5.05 2.43
N MET A 69 -10.92 -5.11 3.75
CA MET A 69 -10.52 -3.95 4.56
C MET A 69 -9.15 -3.43 4.12
N ARG A 70 -8.21 -4.33 3.82
CA ARG A 70 -6.90 -3.97 3.27
C ARG A 70 -7.03 -3.13 2.00
N LYS A 71 -7.81 -3.58 1.01
CA LYS A 71 -8.05 -2.83 -0.23
C LYS A 71 -8.68 -1.46 -0.01
N THR A 72 -9.65 -1.38 0.91
CA THR A 72 -10.27 -0.10 1.29
C THR A 72 -9.24 0.85 1.89
N MET A 73 -8.41 0.37 2.82
CA MET A 73 -7.37 1.18 3.43
C MET A 73 -6.29 1.60 2.42
N GLU A 74 -5.93 0.74 1.47
CA GLU A 74 -5.00 1.08 0.38
C GLU A 74 -5.56 2.21 -0.50
N THR A 75 -6.85 2.17 -0.82
CA THR A 75 -7.50 3.24 -1.60
C THR A 75 -7.47 4.58 -0.85
N VAL A 76 -7.84 4.58 0.45
CA VAL A 76 -7.79 5.78 1.29
C VAL A 76 -6.36 6.33 1.40
N ALA A 77 -5.37 5.45 1.56
CA ALA A 77 -3.98 5.85 1.64
C ALA A 77 -3.47 6.44 0.32
N ALA A 78 -3.90 5.93 -0.84
CA ALA A 78 -3.57 6.50 -2.15
C ALA A 78 -4.14 7.91 -2.31
N GLU A 79 -5.42 8.11 -1.95
CA GLU A 79 -6.07 9.42 -1.97
C GLU A 79 -5.35 10.43 -1.07
N ARG A 80 -4.97 10.01 0.14
CA ARG A 80 -4.21 10.85 1.09
C ARG A 80 -2.84 11.21 0.53
N LEU A 81 -2.14 10.28 -0.12
CA LEU A 81 -0.82 10.56 -0.67
C LEU A 81 -0.86 11.55 -1.84
N ASN A 82 -1.91 11.46 -2.67
CA ASN A 82 -2.17 12.42 -3.74
C ASN A 82 -2.41 13.85 -3.19
N LYS A 83 -3.17 13.99 -2.09
CA LYS A 83 -3.41 15.28 -1.42
C LYS A 83 -2.12 15.90 -0.85
N ILE A 84 -1.17 15.06 -0.44
CA ILE A 84 0.13 15.44 0.10
C ILE A 84 1.15 15.70 -1.04
N GLY A 85 0.77 15.52 -2.32
CA GLY A 85 1.67 15.72 -3.46
C GLY A 85 2.83 14.73 -3.52
N LYS A 86 2.69 13.55 -2.89
CA LYS A 86 3.69 12.47 -2.94
C LYS A 86 3.27 11.39 -3.93
N ASN A 87 4.26 10.75 -4.57
CA ASN A 87 4.04 9.77 -5.62
C ASN A 87 3.27 8.53 -5.10
N PRO A 88 2.09 8.18 -5.66
CA PRO A 88 1.27 7.02 -5.26
C PRO A 88 1.97 5.67 -5.44
N ASN A 89 3.02 5.60 -6.27
CA ASN A 89 3.80 4.38 -6.50
C ASN A 89 4.53 3.84 -5.25
N ILE A 90 4.60 4.58 -4.15
CA ILE A 90 5.15 4.08 -2.87
C ILE A 90 4.27 2.92 -2.32
N MET A 91 3.01 2.81 -2.74
CA MET A 91 2.09 1.76 -2.29
C MET A 91 2.35 0.37 -2.88
N ALA A 92 3.16 0.28 -3.94
CA ALA A 92 3.41 -0.99 -4.65
C ALA A 92 4.47 -1.90 -4.00
N GLN A 93 5.02 -1.55 -2.82
CA GLN A 93 6.17 -2.25 -2.22
C GLN A 93 5.84 -3.30 -1.14
N ARG A 94 4.58 -3.65 -0.89
CA ARG A 94 4.32 -4.92 -0.19
C ARG A 94 4.47 -6.06 -1.20
N ASP A 95 5.62 -6.74 -1.12
CA ASP A 95 5.74 -8.10 -1.61
C ASP A 95 4.63 -8.93 -0.96
N GLU A 96 3.55 -9.16 -1.70
CA GLU A 96 2.52 -10.14 -1.37
C GLU A 96 3.20 -11.48 -1.04
N PRO A 97 2.94 -12.10 0.12
CA PRO A 97 3.29 -13.50 0.31
C PRO A 97 2.37 -14.34 -0.59
N ASN A 98 2.79 -14.50 -1.84
CA ASN A 98 2.65 -15.71 -2.65
C ASN A 98 1.23 -16.32 -2.78
N SER A 99 0.27 -15.60 -3.38
CA SER A 99 -0.93 -16.25 -3.96
C SER A 99 -1.27 -15.83 -5.40
N LEU A 100 -0.65 -14.79 -5.96
CA LEU A 100 -0.90 -14.32 -7.34
C LEU A 100 0.25 -14.62 -8.32
N ASN A 101 1.38 -15.13 -7.83
CA ASN A 101 2.55 -15.44 -8.66
C ASN A 101 2.46 -16.78 -9.39
N THR A 102 1.48 -17.63 -9.08
CA THR A 102 1.34 -18.95 -9.71
C THR A 102 0.75 -18.82 -11.12
N GLU A 103 -0.27 -17.96 -11.31
CA GLU A 103 -0.95 -17.80 -12.60
C GLU A 103 -0.08 -17.07 -13.63
N SER A 104 0.69 -16.06 -13.22
CA SER A 104 1.58 -15.33 -14.13
C SER A 104 2.79 -16.18 -14.55
N LYS A 105 3.31 -17.03 -13.65
CA LYS A 105 4.40 -17.97 -13.95
C LYS A 105 3.94 -19.10 -14.87
N THR A 106 2.73 -19.65 -14.69
CA THR A 106 2.19 -20.67 -15.60
C THR A 106 1.92 -20.12 -16.98
N ILE A 107 1.36 -18.91 -17.10
CA ILE A 107 1.14 -18.27 -18.42
C ILE A 107 2.47 -18.03 -19.13
N SER A 108 3.49 -17.49 -18.43
CA SER A 108 4.79 -17.22 -19.03
C SER A 108 5.53 -18.51 -19.43
N ALA A 109 5.40 -19.59 -18.65
CA ALA A 109 5.95 -20.90 -18.98
C ALA A 109 5.27 -21.53 -20.22
N VAL A 110 3.95 -21.41 -20.34
CA VAL A 110 3.19 -21.93 -21.50
C VAL A 110 3.52 -21.16 -22.78
N VAL A 111 3.63 -19.83 -22.71
CA VAL A 111 4.01 -19.01 -23.86
C VAL A 111 5.43 -19.35 -24.35
N ASN A 112 6.38 -19.56 -23.44
CA ASN A 112 7.74 -19.94 -23.81
C ASN A 112 7.82 -21.36 -24.38
N ALA A 113 7.03 -22.31 -23.86
CA ALA A 113 6.95 -23.66 -24.41
C ALA A 113 6.38 -23.67 -25.84
N LEU A 114 5.31 -22.90 -26.10
CA LEU A 114 4.74 -22.74 -27.44
C LEU A 114 5.71 -22.05 -28.42
N ALA A 115 6.49 -21.09 -27.95
CA ALA A 115 7.51 -20.42 -28.77
C ALA A 115 8.65 -21.38 -29.17
N ALA A 116 9.07 -22.28 -28.28
CA ALA A 116 10.11 -23.28 -28.57
C ALA A 116 9.65 -24.33 -29.60
N GLU A 117 8.36 -24.68 -29.62
CA GLU A 117 7.79 -25.59 -30.62
C GLU A 117 7.67 -24.93 -32.01
N ALA A 118 7.45 -23.61 -32.07
CA ALA A 118 7.33 -22.86 -33.32
C ALA A 118 8.67 -22.71 -34.08
N GLU A 119 9.81 -22.68 -33.37
CA GLU A 119 11.13 -22.62 -34.02
C GLU A 119 11.54 -23.95 -34.66
N HIS A 120 10.99 -25.08 -34.20
CA HIS A 120 11.35 -26.40 -34.72
C HIS A 120 10.67 -26.73 -36.07
N VAL A 121 9.57 -26.06 -36.41
CA VAL A 121 8.86 -26.23 -37.70
C VAL A 121 9.47 -25.35 -38.80
N ASN A 122 9.99 -24.19 -38.44
CA ASN A 122 10.51 -23.24 -39.44
C ASN A 122 11.89 -23.62 -40.00
N ASN A 123 12.63 -24.50 -39.31
CA ASN A 123 13.96 -24.95 -39.72
C ASN A 123 13.97 -26.25 -40.56
N MET A 124 12.80 -26.79 -40.91
CA MET A 124 12.69 -28.01 -41.74
C MET A 124 12.16 -27.75 -43.16
N SER A 125 11.86 -26.49 -43.52
CA SER A 125 11.34 -26.11 -44.85
C SER A 125 12.39 -25.51 -45.80
N ILE A 126 13.69 -25.62 -45.50
CA ILE A 126 14.76 -25.29 -46.45
C ILE A 126 15.69 -26.50 -46.62
N LYS A 127 15.27 -27.44 -47.47
CA LYS A 127 16.18 -28.25 -48.29
C LYS A 127 15.44 -28.74 -49.53
#